data_AF-A0A4R0KTY0-F1
#
_entry.id   AF-A0A4R0KTY0-F1
#
_cell.length_a   1.000
_cell.length_b   1.000
_cell.length_c   1.000
_cell.angle_alpha   90.00
_cell.angle_beta   90.00
_cell.angle_gamma   90.00
#
_symmetry.space_group_name_H-M   'P 1'
#
loop_
_entity.id
_entity.type
_entity.pdbx_description
1 polymer ?
#
loop_
_entity_poly.entity_id
_entity_poly.type
_entity_poly.pdbx_seq_one_letter_code
_entity_poly.pdbx_strand_id
1 'polypeptide(L)'
;MKRFCVLWAGVAVLGLVAGCGGPAEDDASGAPSTPAGASSSAPASSTPTGPLGTAAYQAELTKIEQSLAKDLRSLTRVRTAEALAQTMTSLAESLNTASSRLADSTVTSRLIAVHELLQDSLGTAAVSLADSDRAELNARCGGVAYTSQKVQRTLRADLKSAIAALTKLKLKFGATLPDPGPAPDNERPDNGEILVREGDSGTGRIKVTNGTANDVAISVVNDGDPPSEPHVMMFVQANKAATITRIGGTYRIYYKSGTDWNPERGQFSAGCSFQKFDRTFGRNESWQVNLEPTVDGNASTTEVEAY
;
A
#
# COMPACT_ATOMS: atom_id res chain seq x y z
N MET A 1 -0.67 34.07 11.84
CA MET A 1 0.33 34.89 12.56
C MET A 1 0.21 34.63 14.05
N LYS A 2 1.22 34.01 14.64
CA LYS A 2 1.74 34.15 16.03
C LYS A 2 2.54 32.88 16.33
N ARG A 3 3.84 33.13 16.47
CA ARG A 3 4.95 32.18 16.64
C ARG A 3 5.05 31.80 18.12
N PHE A 4 5.37 30.55 18.41
CA PHE A 4 6.03 30.16 19.65
C PHE A 4 7.33 29.45 19.32
N CYS A 5 8.43 30.09 19.73
CA CYS A 5 9.79 29.57 19.78
C CYS A 5 10.01 28.82 21.11
N VAL A 6 11.22 28.22 21.22
CA VAL A 6 11.99 27.91 22.46
C VAL A 6 11.72 26.47 22.99
N LEU A 7 12.68 25.57 23.25
CA LEU A 7 14.15 25.60 23.38
C LEU A 7 14.76 24.19 23.13
N TRP A 8 15.99 24.18 22.65
CA TRP A 8 16.91 23.04 22.50
C TRP A 8 17.51 22.58 23.84
N ALA A 9 17.79 21.28 23.97
CA ALA A 9 18.79 20.74 24.90
C ALA A 9 19.60 19.65 24.20
N GLY A 10 20.91 19.86 24.08
CA GLY A 10 21.86 18.92 23.47
C GLY A 10 22.52 18.00 24.48
N VAL A 11 23.07 16.88 24.00
CA VAL A 11 24.09 16.09 24.69
C VAL A 11 25.11 15.63 23.65
N ALA A 12 26.36 16.06 23.82
CA ALA A 12 27.53 15.61 23.10
C ALA A 12 28.17 14.43 23.86
N VAL A 13 28.63 13.40 23.15
CA VAL A 13 29.53 12.38 23.71
C VAL A 13 30.72 12.24 22.75
N LEU A 14 31.87 12.71 23.22
CA LEU A 14 33.20 12.44 22.67
C LEU A 14 33.78 11.21 23.39
N GLY A 15 34.44 10.32 22.64
CA GLY A 15 35.25 9.23 23.19
C GLY A 15 36.39 8.89 22.23
N LEU A 16 37.58 9.39 22.54
CA LEU A 16 38.87 9.10 21.90
C LEU A 16 39.70 8.26 22.88
N VAL A 17 40.26 7.13 22.45
CA VAL A 17 41.43 6.52 23.09
C VAL A 17 42.38 5.98 22.01
N ALA A 18 43.66 6.24 22.22
CA ALA A 18 44.79 6.08 21.34
C ALA A 18 45.68 4.88 21.72
N GLY A 19 46.63 4.55 20.81
CA GLY A 19 47.91 3.88 21.11
C GLY A 19 48.08 2.51 20.44
N CYS A 20 49.24 2.06 19.97
CA CYS A 20 50.58 2.64 19.81
C CYS A 20 51.49 1.55 19.18
N GLY A 21 52.51 1.92 18.39
CA GLY A 21 53.76 1.14 18.25
C GLY A 21 54.12 0.60 16.85
N GLY A 22 55.03 1.29 16.16
CA GLY A 22 55.88 0.74 15.07
C GLY A 22 57.17 0.12 15.64
N PRO A 23 58.34 0.24 14.98
CA PRO A 23 58.71 0.06 13.57
C PRO A 23 59.92 -0.93 13.42
N ALA A 24 60.35 -1.28 12.20
CA ALA A 24 61.75 -1.59 11.87
C ALA A 24 61.97 -1.66 10.36
N GLU A 25 62.88 -0.81 9.88
CA GLU A 25 63.57 -0.87 8.58
C GLU A 25 64.67 -1.94 8.64
N ASP A 26 65.01 -2.57 7.51
CA ASP A 26 66.40 -2.66 7.04
C ASP A 26 66.54 -3.31 5.64
N ASP A 27 67.50 -2.75 4.92
CA ASP A 27 68.01 -3.01 3.57
C ASP A 27 68.39 -4.47 3.26
N ALA A 28 68.35 -4.83 1.96
CA ALA A 28 69.56 -5.10 1.16
C ALA A 28 69.30 -5.95 -0.11
N SER A 29 70.04 -5.55 -1.16
CA SER A 29 70.12 -6.10 -2.51
C SER A 29 70.49 -7.59 -2.62
N GLY A 30 70.05 -8.23 -3.71
CA GLY A 30 70.70 -9.43 -4.25
C GLY A 30 69.90 -10.12 -5.36
N ALA A 31 70.22 -9.85 -6.63
CA ALA A 31 69.91 -10.75 -7.76
C ALA A 31 70.95 -11.89 -7.79
N PRO A 32 70.65 -13.12 -8.30
CA PRO A 32 70.62 -13.34 -9.75
C PRO A 32 69.67 -14.45 -10.30
N SER A 33 69.31 -14.29 -11.58
CA SER A 33 69.10 -15.26 -12.68
C SER A 33 68.14 -16.48 -12.60
N THR A 34 67.29 -16.52 -13.64
CA THR A 34 66.29 -17.46 -14.23
C THR A 34 66.68 -18.97 -14.32
N PRO A 35 65.74 -19.95 -14.49
CA PRO A 35 64.87 -20.07 -15.68
C PRO A 35 63.41 -20.61 -15.51
N ALA A 36 62.57 -20.23 -16.49
CA ALA A 36 61.39 -20.87 -17.11
C ALA A 36 60.55 -21.94 -16.36
N GLY A 37 59.22 -21.74 -16.34
CA GLY A 37 58.27 -22.85 -16.19
C GLY A 37 56.81 -22.44 -15.94
N ALA A 38 55.96 -22.74 -16.92
CA ALA A 38 54.48 -22.84 -16.85
C ALA A 38 53.66 -21.56 -16.60
N SER A 39 53.29 -20.89 -17.70
CA SER A 39 52.08 -20.06 -17.75
C SER A 39 50.85 -20.93 -17.45
N SER A 40 50.36 -20.85 -16.21
CA SER A 40 49.02 -21.30 -15.87
C SER A 40 48.02 -20.35 -16.51
N SER A 41 47.36 -20.79 -17.57
CA SER A 41 46.27 -20.05 -18.21
C SER A 41 45.11 -19.90 -17.24
N ALA A 42 44.97 -18.70 -16.67
CA ALA A 42 43.76 -18.29 -15.97
C ALA A 42 42.56 -18.43 -16.92
N PRO A 43 41.41 -18.98 -16.48
CA PRO A 43 40.23 -19.02 -17.31
C PRO A 43 39.76 -17.60 -17.59
N ALA A 44 39.72 -17.24 -18.87
CA ALA A 44 39.17 -15.97 -19.32
C ALA A 44 37.68 -15.91 -18.93
N SER A 45 37.35 -15.03 -17.99
CA SER A 45 35.99 -14.56 -17.76
C SER A 45 35.56 -13.74 -18.98
N SER A 46 35.17 -14.40 -20.06
CA SER A 46 34.63 -13.73 -21.24
C SER A 46 33.19 -13.31 -20.93
N THR A 47 33.02 -12.06 -20.52
CA THR A 47 31.72 -11.37 -20.57
C THR A 47 31.24 -11.43 -22.02
N PRO A 48 30.03 -11.95 -22.32
CA PRO A 48 29.56 -12.02 -23.70
C PRO A 48 29.34 -10.62 -24.27
N THR A 49 30.17 -10.20 -25.22
CA THR A 49 30.12 -8.87 -25.86
C THR A 49 29.19 -8.85 -27.09
N GLY A 50 28.00 -9.43 -26.99
CA GLY A 50 27.05 -9.50 -28.10
C GLY A 50 25.59 -9.62 -27.64
N PRO A 51 24.61 -9.49 -28.57
CA PRO A 51 23.20 -9.53 -28.23
C PRO A 51 22.84 -10.80 -27.47
N LEU A 52 22.07 -10.68 -26.39
CA LEU A 52 21.67 -11.80 -25.57
C LEU A 52 20.80 -12.78 -26.37
N GLY A 53 21.28 -14.02 -26.48
CA GLY A 53 20.48 -15.16 -26.91
C GLY A 53 19.55 -15.65 -25.79
N THR A 54 18.70 -16.63 -26.08
CA THR A 54 17.66 -17.13 -25.16
C THR A 54 18.19 -17.55 -23.79
N ALA A 55 19.30 -18.30 -23.72
CA ALA A 55 19.84 -18.77 -22.44
C ALA A 55 20.42 -17.63 -21.59
N ALA A 56 21.14 -16.70 -22.22
CA ALA A 56 21.69 -15.53 -21.53
C ALA A 56 20.58 -14.60 -21.05
N TYR A 57 19.54 -14.41 -21.88
CA TYR A 57 18.36 -13.63 -21.51
C TYR A 57 17.57 -14.29 -20.35
N GLN A 58 17.41 -15.61 -20.34
CA GLN A 58 16.78 -16.30 -19.19
C GLN A 58 17.57 -16.11 -17.89
N ALA A 59 18.90 -16.15 -17.95
CA ALA A 59 19.74 -15.89 -16.78
C ALA A 59 19.54 -14.45 -16.27
N GLU A 60 19.35 -13.51 -17.19
CA GLU A 60 19.07 -12.11 -16.86
C GLU A 60 17.70 -11.92 -16.20
N LEU A 61 16.66 -12.53 -16.76
CA LEU A 61 15.32 -12.55 -16.15
C LEU A 61 15.34 -13.13 -14.73
N THR A 62 16.11 -14.21 -14.53
CA THR A 62 16.25 -14.85 -13.21
C THR A 62 16.91 -13.91 -12.19
N LYS A 63 17.92 -13.14 -12.59
CA LYS A 63 18.56 -12.14 -11.72
C LYS A 63 17.60 -11.02 -11.34
N ILE A 64 16.79 -10.56 -12.30
CA ILE A 64 15.75 -9.55 -12.04
C ILE A 64 14.70 -10.11 -11.06
N GLU A 65 14.22 -11.34 -11.24
CA GLU A 65 13.28 -11.94 -10.28
C GLU A 65 13.88 -12.06 -8.88
N GLN A 66 15.15 -12.43 -8.77
CA GLN A 66 15.86 -12.53 -7.50
C GLN A 66 15.99 -11.17 -6.79
N SER A 67 16.25 -10.09 -7.53
CA SER A 67 16.32 -8.75 -6.94
C SER A 67 14.95 -8.28 -6.45
N LEU A 68 13.87 -8.61 -7.17
CA LEU A 68 12.50 -8.25 -6.78
C LEU A 68 11.97 -9.12 -5.62
N ALA A 69 12.48 -10.33 -5.44
CA ALA A 69 11.92 -11.33 -4.51
C ALA A 69 11.88 -10.88 -3.05
N LYS A 70 12.78 -10.00 -2.61
CA LYS A 70 12.77 -9.47 -1.24
C LYS A 70 11.53 -8.58 -1.03
N ASP A 71 11.35 -7.59 -1.89
CA ASP A 71 10.30 -6.59 -1.75
C ASP A 71 8.91 -7.19 -2.01
N LEU A 72 8.81 -8.11 -2.98
CA LEU A 72 7.59 -8.89 -3.22
C LEU A 72 7.17 -9.70 -1.98
N ARG A 73 8.13 -10.30 -1.25
CA ARG A 73 7.83 -11.00 0.01
C ARG A 73 7.44 -10.04 1.12
N SER A 74 8.09 -8.89 1.23
CA SER A 74 7.73 -7.85 2.20
C SER A 74 6.29 -7.38 2.00
N LEU A 75 5.87 -7.20 0.74
CA LEU A 75 4.51 -6.77 0.40
C LEU A 75 3.45 -7.72 0.98
N THR A 76 3.71 -9.04 0.97
CA THR A 76 2.78 -10.03 1.55
C THR A 76 2.73 -10.07 3.08
N ARG A 77 3.75 -9.53 3.76
CA ARG A 77 3.93 -9.67 5.22
C ARG A 77 3.65 -8.39 5.99
N VAL A 78 3.43 -7.29 5.28
CA VAL A 78 3.30 -5.96 5.86
C VAL A 78 2.09 -5.83 6.78
N ARG A 79 2.27 -5.13 7.91
CA ARG A 79 1.28 -5.04 8.99
C ARG A 79 0.86 -3.62 9.36
N THR A 80 1.59 -2.60 8.89
CA THR A 80 1.27 -1.19 9.14
C THR A 80 1.14 -0.45 7.82
N ALA A 81 0.44 0.68 7.83
CA ALA A 81 0.21 1.48 6.63
C ALA A 81 1.53 2.11 6.13
N GLU A 82 2.35 2.59 7.05
CA GLU A 82 3.65 3.21 6.77
C GLU A 82 4.63 2.20 6.17
N ALA A 83 4.66 0.97 6.71
CA ALA A 83 5.49 -0.10 6.17
C ALA A 83 5.02 -0.55 4.78
N LEU A 84 3.72 -0.43 4.48
CA LEU A 84 3.18 -0.72 3.15
C LEU A 84 3.67 0.34 2.16
N ALA A 85 3.55 1.62 2.51
CA ALA A 85 4.05 2.72 1.69
C ALA A 85 5.55 2.58 1.40
N GLN A 86 6.36 2.30 2.42
CA GLN A 86 7.80 2.08 2.28
C GLN A 86 8.11 0.87 1.37
N THR A 87 7.37 -0.23 1.52
CA THR A 87 7.55 -1.42 0.68
C THR A 87 7.19 -1.14 -0.78
N MET A 88 6.14 -0.35 -1.03
CA MET A 88 5.75 0.07 -2.38
C MET A 88 6.82 0.94 -3.02
N THR A 89 7.38 1.91 -2.29
CA THR A 89 8.49 2.75 -2.76
C THR A 89 9.72 1.91 -3.13
N SER A 90 10.17 1.02 -2.25
CA SER A 90 11.31 0.11 -2.51
C SER A 90 11.07 -0.79 -3.73
N LEU A 91 9.85 -1.33 -3.85
CA LEU A 91 9.49 -2.17 -4.99
C LEU A 91 9.45 -1.38 -6.30
N ALA A 92 8.93 -0.15 -6.29
CA ALA A 92 8.92 0.74 -7.45
C ALA A 92 10.35 1.06 -7.92
N GLU A 93 11.26 1.36 -6.99
CA GLU A 93 12.68 1.57 -7.30
C GLU A 93 13.34 0.33 -7.90
N SER A 94 13.05 -0.85 -7.35
CA SER A 94 13.56 -2.12 -7.86
C SER A 94 13.03 -2.45 -9.26
N LEU A 95 11.76 -2.15 -9.53
CA LEU A 95 11.15 -2.32 -10.86
C LEU A 95 11.73 -1.33 -11.88
N ASN A 96 11.93 -0.07 -11.50
CA ASN A 96 12.60 0.92 -12.34
C ASN A 96 14.03 0.50 -12.67
N THR A 97 14.79 0.05 -11.66
CA THR A 97 16.15 -0.48 -11.85
C THR A 97 16.15 -1.67 -12.82
N ALA A 98 15.18 -2.58 -12.68
CA ALA A 98 15.04 -3.71 -13.60
C ALA A 98 14.70 -3.26 -15.03
N SER A 99 13.80 -2.28 -15.19
CA SER A 99 13.44 -1.70 -16.49
C SER A 99 14.65 -1.03 -17.16
N SER A 100 15.41 -0.19 -16.44
CA SER A 100 16.64 0.43 -16.96
C SER A 100 17.70 -0.61 -17.35
N ARG A 101 17.87 -1.65 -16.53
CA ARG A 101 18.81 -2.74 -16.83
C ARG A 101 18.45 -3.50 -18.11
N LEU A 102 17.16 -3.67 -18.39
CA LEU A 102 16.71 -4.22 -19.67
C LEU A 102 17.01 -3.23 -20.80
N ALA A 103 16.72 -1.94 -20.64
CA ALA A 103 16.99 -0.92 -21.66
C ALA A 103 18.47 -0.83 -22.08
N ASP A 104 19.40 -1.09 -21.14
CA ASP A 104 20.84 -1.11 -21.42
C ASP A 104 21.31 -2.41 -22.13
N SER A 105 20.45 -3.41 -22.27
CA SER A 105 20.76 -4.72 -22.82
C SER A 105 20.28 -4.86 -24.26
N THR A 106 21.13 -5.41 -25.14
CA THR A 106 20.71 -5.77 -26.50
C THR A 106 20.36 -7.25 -26.58
N VAL A 107 19.32 -7.60 -27.33
CA VAL A 107 18.84 -8.98 -27.49
C VAL A 107 18.81 -9.40 -28.97
N THR A 108 18.81 -10.70 -29.21
CA THR A 108 18.62 -11.24 -30.58
C THR A 108 17.25 -10.87 -31.15
N SER A 109 17.12 -10.79 -32.48
CA SER A 109 15.90 -10.32 -33.18
C SER A 109 14.61 -11.01 -32.75
N ARG A 110 14.66 -12.30 -32.42
CA ARG A 110 13.52 -13.08 -31.91
C ARG A 110 12.97 -12.57 -30.56
N LEU A 111 13.79 -11.90 -29.76
CA LEU A 111 13.48 -11.47 -28.41
C LEU A 111 13.10 -9.99 -28.30
N ILE A 112 13.30 -9.17 -29.34
CA ILE A 112 13.10 -7.71 -29.30
C ILE A 112 11.71 -7.35 -28.77
N ALA A 113 10.66 -7.86 -29.41
CA ALA A 113 9.28 -7.51 -29.04
C ALA A 113 8.91 -7.90 -27.60
N VAL A 114 9.41 -9.04 -27.09
CA VAL A 114 9.13 -9.46 -25.71
C VAL A 114 9.97 -8.68 -24.69
N HIS A 115 11.17 -8.27 -25.10
CA HIS A 115 12.09 -7.49 -24.29
C HIS A 115 11.53 -6.08 -24.04
N GLU A 116 11.13 -5.39 -25.11
CA GLU A 116 10.48 -4.07 -25.04
C GLU A 116 9.18 -4.13 -24.21
N LEU A 117 8.33 -5.13 -24.47
CA LEU A 117 7.09 -5.31 -23.71
C LEU A 117 7.35 -5.51 -22.21
N LEU A 118 8.36 -6.29 -21.83
CA LEU A 118 8.71 -6.49 -20.43
C LEU A 118 9.24 -5.20 -19.80
N GLN A 119 10.13 -4.49 -20.48
CA GLN A 119 10.66 -3.20 -20.03
C GLN A 119 9.53 -2.20 -19.74
N ASP A 120 8.59 -2.05 -20.67
CA ASP A 120 7.45 -1.14 -20.54
C ASP A 120 6.49 -1.56 -19.42
N SER A 121 6.26 -2.88 -19.28
CA SER A 121 5.39 -3.42 -18.22
C SER A 121 5.99 -3.21 -16.83
N LEU A 122 7.31 -3.36 -16.68
CA LEU A 122 8.03 -3.07 -15.43
C LEU A 122 7.97 -1.58 -15.10
N GLY A 123 8.16 -0.70 -16.08
CA GLY A 123 8.03 0.76 -15.90
C GLY A 123 6.61 1.18 -15.51
N THR A 124 5.60 0.62 -16.17
CA THR A 124 4.18 0.84 -15.84
C THR A 124 3.87 0.39 -14.42
N ALA A 125 4.32 -0.81 -14.05
CA ALA A 125 4.18 -1.32 -12.69
C ALA A 125 4.85 -0.40 -11.66
N ALA A 126 6.05 0.11 -11.94
CA ALA A 126 6.75 1.05 -11.05
C ALA A 126 5.96 2.36 -10.85
N VAL A 127 5.40 2.92 -11.92
CA VAL A 127 4.55 4.13 -11.85
C VAL A 127 3.27 3.86 -11.05
N SER A 128 2.64 2.70 -11.21
CA SER A 128 1.44 2.33 -10.44
C SER A 128 1.69 2.29 -8.93
N LEU A 129 2.92 1.92 -8.54
CA LEU A 129 3.34 1.80 -7.14
C LEU A 129 3.86 3.12 -6.55
N ALA A 130 4.14 4.13 -7.39
CA ALA A 130 4.67 5.41 -6.95
C ALA A 130 3.68 6.22 -6.09
N ASP A 131 2.38 5.91 -6.17
CA ASP A 131 1.33 6.53 -5.36
C ASP A 131 1.19 5.83 -3.98
N SER A 132 2.29 5.78 -3.25
CA SER A 132 2.39 5.10 -1.95
C SER A 132 1.63 5.85 -0.84
N ASP A 133 1.53 7.18 -0.92
CA ASP A 133 0.75 8.01 0.02
C ASP A 133 -0.73 7.63 0.00
N ARG A 134 -1.32 7.47 -1.20
CA ARG A 134 -2.72 7.04 -1.31
C ARG A 134 -2.92 5.61 -0.82
N ALA A 135 -1.94 4.73 -1.04
CA ALA A 135 -2.00 3.38 -0.49
C ALA A 135 -1.89 3.38 1.04
N GLU A 136 -1.10 4.27 1.64
CA GLU A 136 -1.05 4.45 3.08
C GLU A 136 -2.42 4.87 3.64
N LEU A 137 -3.02 5.91 3.05
CA LEU A 137 -4.35 6.39 3.45
C LEU A 137 -5.41 5.30 3.31
N ASN A 138 -5.40 4.56 2.20
CA ASN A 138 -6.30 3.43 2.00
C ASN A 138 -6.03 2.29 2.99
N ALA A 139 -4.78 2.05 3.39
CA ALA A 139 -4.45 1.03 4.39
C ALA A 139 -4.89 1.41 5.81
N ARG A 140 -4.84 2.69 6.16
CA ARG A 140 -5.42 3.23 7.40
C ARG A 140 -6.94 3.08 7.42
N CYS A 141 -7.58 3.19 6.26
CA CYS A 141 -9.03 3.02 6.15
C CYS A 141 -9.48 1.55 6.00
N GLY A 142 -9.10 0.90 4.91
CA GLY A 142 -9.55 -0.42 4.48
C GLY A 142 -8.80 -1.59 5.11
N GLY A 143 -7.79 -1.29 5.93
CA GLY A 143 -6.89 -2.28 6.51
C GLY A 143 -5.72 -2.60 5.59
N VAL A 144 -4.55 -2.76 6.21
CA VAL A 144 -3.26 -2.99 5.52
C VAL A 144 -3.28 -4.23 4.63
N ALA A 145 -3.88 -5.33 5.11
CA ALA A 145 -3.93 -6.58 4.35
C ALA A 145 -4.68 -6.43 3.04
N TYR A 146 -5.85 -5.78 3.06
CA TYR A 146 -6.66 -5.56 1.87
C TYR A 146 -5.97 -4.66 0.86
N THR A 147 -5.41 -3.55 1.32
CA THR A 147 -4.70 -2.61 0.45
C THR A 147 -3.47 -3.27 -0.17
N SER A 148 -2.70 -4.03 0.62
CA SER A 148 -1.58 -4.83 0.10
C SER A 148 -2.03 -5.83 -0.97
N GLN A 149 -3.12 -6.56 -0.76
CA GLN A 149 -3.66 -7.49 -1.77
C GLN A 149 -4.12 -6.75 -3.03
N LYS A 150 -4.70 -5.55 -2.91
CA LYS A 150 -5.07 -4.71 -4.05
C LYS A 150 -3.83 -4.31 -4.86
N VAL A 151 -2.76 -3.89 -4.18
CA VAL A 151 -1.46 -3.57 -4.80
C VAL A 151 -0.85 -4.79 -5.52
N GLN A 152 -0.87 -5.96 -4.88
CA GLN A 152 -0.39 -7.21 -5.49
C GLN A 152 -1.17 -7.59 -6.77
N ARG A 153 -2.50 -7.41 -6.76
CA ARG A 153 -3.35 -7.64 -7.95
C ARG A 153 -3.02 -6.68 -9.08
N THR A 154 -2.85 -5.39 -8.79
CA THR A 154 -2.43 -4.39 -9.78
C THR A 154 -1.09 -4.76 -10.41
N LEU A 155 -0.09 -5.09 -9.59
CA LEU A 155 1.22 -5.51 -10.07
C LEU A 155 1.16 -6.74 -10.99
N ARG A 156 0.36 -7.75 -10.64
CA ARG A 156 0.15 -8.92 -11.51
C ARG A 156 -0.53 -8.52 -12.82
N ALA A 157 -1.51 -7.62 -12.78
CA ALA A 157 -2.22 -7.16 -13.96
C ALA A 157 -1.28 -6.41 -14.92
N ASP A 158 -0.44 -5.52 -14.40
CA ASP A 158 0.52 -4.73 -15.18
C ASP A 158 1.56 -5.63 -15.87
N LEU A 159 2.00 -6.71 -15.21
CA LEU A 159 3.00 -7.63 -15.75
C LEU A 159 2.41 -8.77 -16.60
N LYS A 160 1.08 -8.93 -16.62
CA LYS A 160 0.38 -10.09 -17.20
C LYS A 160 0.76 -10.33 -18.66
N SER A 161 0.74 -9.27 -19.48
CA SER A 161 0.99 -9.36 -20.92
C SER A 161 2.42 -9.77 -21.23
N ALA A 162 3.40 -9.19 -20.51
CA ALA A 162 4.82 -9.55 -20.65
C ALA A 162 5.08 -11.01 -20.25
N ILE A 163 4.54 -11.45 -19.11
CA ILE A 163 4.68 -12.84 -18.64
C ILE A 163 4.10 -13.82 -19.65
N ALA A 164 2.93 -13.52 -20.22
CA ALA A 164 2.31 -14.37 -21.24
C ALA A 164 3.17 -14.45 -22.52
N ALA A 165 3.76 -13.34 -22.95
CA ALA A 165 4.66 -13.30 -24.11
C ALA A 165 5.96 -14.10 -23.88
N LEU A 166 6.57 -13.96 -22.70
CA LEU A 166 7.75 -14.73 -22.30
C LEU A 166 7.46 -16.24 -22.27
N THR A 167 6.30 -16.62 -21.73
CA THR A 167 5.86 -18.02 -21.65
C THR A 167 5.71 -18.65 -23.02
N LYS A 168 5.18 -17.94 -24.03
CA LYS A 168 5.11 -18.42 -25.42
C LYS A 168 6.48 -18.73 -26.02
N LEU A 169 7.52 -18.05 -25.55
CA LEU A 169 8.91 -18.28 -25.94
C LEU A 169 9.64 -19.29 -25.03
N LYS A 170 8.92 -19.94 -24.11
CA LYS A 170 9.44 -20.88 -23.10
C LYS A 170 10.44 -20.24 -22.13
N LEU A 171 10.33 -18.92 -21.94
CA LEU A 171 11.08 -18.18 -20.93
C LEU A 171 10.24 -18.08 -19.64
N LYS A 172 10.93 -18.10 -18.50
CA LYS A 172 10.31 -18.03 -17.16
C LYS A 172 10.54 -16.65 -16.55
N PHE A 173 9.45 -16.03 -16.11
CA PHE A 173 9.41 -14.79 -15.36
C PHE A 173 8.05 -14.66 -14.65
N GLY A 174 8.03 -13.99 -13.50
CA GLY A 174 6.84 -13.79 -12.67
C GLY A 174 6.56 -14.90 -11.64
N ALA A 175 7.46 -15.87 -11.46
CA ALA A 175 7.23 -16.99 -10.54
C ALA A 175 7.20 -16.56 -9.06
N THR A 176 7.87 -15.45 -8.74
CA THR A 176 7.93 -14.86 -7.39
C THR A 176 6.80 -13.85 -7.13
N LEU A 177 5.95 -13.57 -8.12
CA LEU A 177 4.85 -12.62 -7.95
C LEU A 177 3.80 -13.20 -6.97
N PRO A 178 3.45 -12.45 -5.91
CA PRO A 178 2.39 -12.86 -4.99
C PRO A 178 1.08 -13.09 -5.72
N ASP A 179 0.29 -14.08 -5.28
CA ASP A 179 -1.07 -14.29 -5.75
C ASP A 179 -2.04 -14.19 -4.56
N PRO A 180 -2.67 -13.03 -4.36
CA PRO A 180 -3.63 -12.86 -3.28
C PRO A 180 -5.00 -13.47 -3.60
N GLY A 181 -5.18 -14.11 -4.76
CA GLY A 181 -6.48 -14.55 -5.25
C GLY A 181 -7.29 -13.43 -5.92
N PRO A 182 -8.56 -13.71 -6.25
CA PRO A 182 -9.44 -12.72 -6.86
C PRO A 182 -9.69 -11.53 -5.93
N ALA A 183 -10.05 -10.39 -6.51
CA ALA A 183 -10.61 -9.31 -5.71
C ALA A 183 -11.95 -9.79 -5.11
N PRO A 184 -12.26 -9.42 -3.85
CA PRO A 184 -13.58 -9.71 -3.31
C PRO A 184 -14.64 -8.97 -4.13
N ASP A 185 -15.83 -9.53 -4.15
CA ASP A 185 -16.96 -8.93 -4.85
C ASP A 185 -17.30 -7.57 -4.25
N ASN A 186 -17.59 -6.62 -5.13
CA ASN A 186 -18.02 -5.28 -4.72
C ASN A 186 -19.51 -5.30 -4.42
N GLU A 187 -19.88 -5.84 -3.26
CA GLU A 187 -21.24 -5.83 -2.77
C GLU A 187 -21.52 -4.50 -2.08
N ARG A 188 -21.85 -3.49 -2.90
CA ARG A 188 -22.33 -2.21 -2.41
C ARG A 188 -23.72 -2.40 -1.80
N PRO A 189 -23.93 -2.11 -0.49
CA PRO A 189 -25.23 -2.27 0.15
C PRO A 189 -26.31 -1.37 -0.46
N ASP A 190 -27.56 -1.79 -0.31
CA ASP A 190 -28.71 -1.00 -0.71
C ASP A 190 -28.85 0.26 0.15
N ASN A 191 -29.46 1.31 -0.43
CA ASN A 191 -29.67 2.54 0.32
C ASN A 191 -30.64 2.32 1.49
N GLY A 192 -30.18 2.59 2.70
CA GLY A 192 -30.93 2.39 3.94
C GLY A 192 -30.84 0.98 4.51
N GLU A 193 -29.98 0.13 3.93
CA GLU A 193 -29.71 -1.20 4.47
C GLU A 193 -29.16 -1.10 5.89
N ILE A 194 -29.70 -1.92 6.79
CA ILE A 194 -29.26 -2.02 8.18
C ILE A 194 -28.22 -3.13 8.26
N LEU A 195 -26.96 -2.74 8.41
CA LEU A 195 -25.80 -3.62 8.45
C LEU A 195 -25.61 -4.27 9.83
N VAL A 196 -25.94 -3.52 10.89
CA VAL A 196 -25.89 -3.98 12.28
C VAL A 196 -27.17 -3.57 12.96
N ARG A 197 -27.75 -4.47 13.76
CA ARG A 197 -28.86 -4.17 14.68
C ARG A 197 -28.77 -5.04 15.92
N GLU A 198 -28.38 -4.40 17.00
CA GLU A 198 -28.20 -5.00 18.32
C GLU A 198 -28.83 -4.08 19.39
N GLY A 199 -29.00 -4.59 20.60
CA GLY A 199 -29.53 -3.81 21.73
C GLY A 199 -31.05 -3.54 21.70
N ASP A 200 -31.48 -2.74 22.68
CA ASP A 200 -32.90 -2.49 22.94
C ASP A 200 -33.53 -1.55 21.92
N SER A 201 -34.66 -1.98 21.34
CA SER A 201 -35.45 -1.15 20.44
C SER A 201 -36.21 -0.07 21.21
N GLY A 202 -36.07 1.19 20.79
CA GLY A 202 -36.90 2.31 21.27
C GLY A 202 -37.90 2.82 20.24
N THR A 203 -38.46 4.01 20.45
CA THR A 203 -39.34 4.68 19.46
C THR A 203 -38.65 5.80 18.70
N GLY A 204 -37.34 6.02 18.92
CA GLY A 204 -36.55 7.04 18.24
C GLY A 204 -36.42 6.79 16.73
N ARG A 205 -36.26 7.89 15.98
CA ARG A 205 -36.10 7.88 14.52
C ARG A 205 -35.07 8.93 14.11
N ILE A 206 -34.20 8.56 13.16
CA ILE A 206 -33.24 9.48 12.54
C ILE A 206 -33.37 9.37 11.03
N LYS A 207 -33.70 10.47 10.36
CA LYS A 207 -33.55 10.60 8.92
C LYS A 207 -32.16 11.15 8.61
N VAL A 208 -31.43 10.45 7.75
CA VAL A 208 -30.11 10.86 7.27
C VAL A 208 -30.21 11.22 5.81
N THR A 209 -29.72 12.40 5.45
CA THR A 209 -29.55 12.84 4.06
C THR A 209 -28.05 12.90 3.77
N ASN A 210 -27.57 12.00 2.92
CA ASN A 210 -26.21 12.05 2.40
C ASN A 210 -26.18 12.88 1.12
N GLY A 211 -25.82 14.16 1.20
CA GLY A 211 -25.61 15.02 0.03
C GLY A 211 -24.17 15.02 -0.50
N THR A 212 -23.32 14.11 -0.01
CA THR A 212 -21.92 14.04 -0.45
C THR A 212 -21.78 13.14 -1.69
N ALA A 213 -20.63 13.24 -2.36
CA ALA A 213 -20.28 12.37 -3.48
C ALA A 213 -19.92 10.93 -3.07
N ASN A 214 -19.67 10.68 -1.78
CA ASN A 214 -19.27 9.38 -1.25
C ASN A 214 -20.43 8.69 -0.55
N ASP A 215 -20.38 7.37 -0.48
CA ASP A 215 -21.28 6.61 0.37
C ASP A 215 -20.92 6.82 1.84
N VAL A 216 -21.90 6.61 2.72
CA VAL A 216 -21.69 6.71 4.18
C VAL A 216 -22.28 5.51 4.90
N ALA A 217 -21.63 5.10 5.99
CA ALA A 217 -22.18 4.20 6.98
C ALA A 217 -22.38 4.99 8.28
N ILE A 218 -23.61 4.97 8.78
CA ILE A 218 -24.04 5.69 9.98
C ILE A 218 -24.08 4.71 11.14
N SER A 219 -23.30 5.00 12.16
CA SER A 219 -23.17 4.20 13.37
C SER A 219 -23.85 4.93 14.52
N VAL A 220 -24.87 4.30 15.09
CA VAL A 220 -25.59 4.79 16.27
C VAL A 220 -25.14 3.96 17.46
N VAL A 221 -24.62 4.64 18.47
CA VAL A 221 -24.13 4.04 19.72
C VAL A 221 -24.85 4.65 20.91
N ASN A 222 -24.91 3.96 22.05
CA ASN A 222 -25.35 4.62 23.27
C ASN A 222 -24.33 5.67 23.71
N ASP A 223 -24.77 6.64 24.49
CA ASP A 223 -23.86 7.66 25.01
C ASP A 223 -22.78 7.04 25.91
N GLY A 224 -21.53 7.10 25.47
CA GLY A 224 -20.37 6.53 26.18
C GLY A 224 -19.80 5.27 25.54
N ASP A 225 -20.55 4.61 24.65
CA ASP A 225 -20.12 3.40 23.95
C ASP A 225 -19.18 3.72 22.77
N PRO A 226 -18.25 2.82 22.42
CA PRO A 226 -17.34 3.02 21.29
C PRO A 226 -18.05 2.85 19.94
N PRO A 227 -17.65 3.61 18.90
CA PRO A 227 -18.26 3.54 17.57
C PRO A 227 -17.98 2.23 16.82
N SER A 228 -17.01 1.44 17.28
CA SER A 228 -16.70 0.09 16.76
C SER A 228 -17.76 -0.95 17.09
N GLU A 229 -18.64 -0.68 18.07
CA GLU A 229 -19.70 -1.59 18.51
C GLU A 229 -21.07 -0.87 18.47
N PRO A 230 -21.54 -0.48 17.27
CA PRO A 230 -22.80 0.23 17.14
C PRO A 230 -23.99 -0.68 17.37
N HIS A 231 -24.98 -0.21 18.13
CA HIS A 231 -26.25 -0.93 18.25
C HIS A 231 -27.07 -0.83 16.96
N VAL A 232 -26.87 0.20 16.13
CA VAL A 232 -27.36 0.21 14.74
C VAL A 232 -26.29 0.78 13.81
N MET A 233 -26.03 0.07 12.70
CA MET A 233 -25.30 0.62 11.56
C MET A 233 -26.18 0.61 10.31
N MET A 234 -26.29 1.75 9.62
CA MET A 234 -27.06 1.89 8.37
C MET A 234 -26.19 2.41 7.24
N PHE A 235 -26.29 1.80 6.06
CA PHE A 235 -25.66 2.28 4.85
C PHE A 235 -26.54 3.32 4.14
N VAL A 236 -25.95 4.43 3.69
CA VAL A 236 -26.65 5.47 2.91
C VAL A 236 -25.81 5.82 1.69
N GLN A 237 -26.37 5.60 0.52
CA GLN A 237 -25.67 5.87 -0.72
C GLN A 237 -25.50 7.38 -0.95
N ALA A 238 -24.47 7.75 -1.71
CA ALA A 238 -24.22 9.12 -2.16
C ALA A 238 -25.50 9.76 -2.76
N ASN A 239 -25.76 11.02 -2.40
CA ASN A 239 -26.91 11.82 -2.83
C ASN A 239 -28.29 11.21 -2.51
N LYS A 240 -28.38 10.31 -1.53
CA LYS A 240 -29.64 9.69 -1.10
C LYS A 240 -29.95 9.97 0.36
N ALA A 241 -31.18 9.66 0.74
CA ALA A 241 -31.64 9.71 2.12
C ALA A 241 -32.14 8.34 2.57
N ALA A 242 -31.98 8.05 3.85
CA ALA A 242 -32.51 6.86 4.49
C ALA A 242 -32.93 7.18 5.93
N THR A 243 -33.69 6.30 6.57
CA THR A 243 -34.22 6.53 7.90
C THR A 243 -34.00 5.33 8.79
N ILE A 244 -33.27 5.54 9.88
CA ILE A 244 -33.17 4.57 10.97
C ILE A 244 -34.40 4.74 11.85
N THR A 245 -35.04 3.62 12.19
CA THR A 245 -36.12 3.57 13.17
C THR A 245 -35.75 2.63 14.31
N ARG A 246 -36.53 2.74 15.39
CA ARG A 246 -36.46 1.88 16.57
C ARG A 246 -35.19 2.07 17.39
N ILE A 247 -34.78 3.32 17.59
CA ILE A 247 -33.59 3.67 18.38
C ILE A 247 -34.02 3.96 19.83
N GLY A 248 -33.35 3.32 20.78
CA GLY A 248 -33.56 3.49 22.21
C GLY A 248 -32.52 4.40 22.86
N GLY A 249 -32.84 4.87 24.07
CA GLY A 249 -31.88 5.58 24.93
C GLY A 249 -31.45 6.97 24.45
N THR A 250 -30.38 7.46 25.07
CA THR A 250 -29.61 8.62 24.61
C THR A 250 -28.46 8.10 23.76
N TYR A 251 -28.27 8.65 22.57
CA TYR A 251 -27.33 8.11 21.60
C TYR A 251 -26.40 9.18 21.01
N ARG A 252 -25.24 8.71 20.54
CA ARG A 252 -24.30 9.46 19.71
C ARG A 252 -24.31 8.88 18.29
N ILE A 253 -24.10 9.75 17.32
CA ILE A 253 -24.03 9.38 15.92
C ILE A 253 -22.61 9.60 15.43
N TYR A 254 -22.06 8.56 14.84
CA TYR A 254 -20.82 8.57 14.09
C TYR A 254 -21.15 8.25 12.65
N TYR A 255 -20.33 8.72 11.73
CA TYR A 255 -20.38 8.26 10.36
C TYR A 255 -18.98 8.07 9.81
N LYS A 256 -18.86 7.07 8.96
CA LYS A 256 -17.72 6.90 8.08
C LYS A 256 -18.18 7.09 6.65
N SER A 257 -17.39 7.77 5.85
CA SER A 257 -17.61 7.92 4.42
C SER A 257 -16.46 7.30 3.64
N GLY A 258 -16.70 6.95 2.37
CA GLY A 258 -15.64 6.46 1.49
C GLY A 258 -16.17 5.75 0.25
N THR A 259 -15.29 4.98 -0.38
CA THR A 259 -15.58 4.13 -1.53
C THR A 259 -15.09 2.70 -1.29
N ASP A 260 -15.46 1.77 -2.19
CA ASP A 260 -15.12 0.35 -2.10
C ASP A 260 -15.54 -0.26 -0.75
N TRP A 261 -16.85 -0.25 -0.46
CA TRP A 261 -17.40 -0.89 0.74
C TRP A 261 -16.98 -2.36 0.80
N ASN A 262 -16.46 -2.77 1.95
CA ASN A 262 -16.14 -4.17 2.22
C ASN A 262 -17.17 -4.70 3.25
N PRO A 263 -18.10 -5.58 2.82
CA PRO A 263 -19.15 -6.09 3.69
C PRO A 263 -18.60 -6.97 4.82
N GLU A 264 -17.56 -7.77 4.56
CA GLU A 264 -16.95 -8.66 5.57
C GLU A 264 -16.34 -7.89 6.74
N ARG A 265 -15.79 -6.69 6.47
CA ARG A 265 -15.19 -5.82 7.48
C ARG A 265 -16.09 -4.69 7.95
N GLY A 266 -17.26 -4.51 7.33
CA GLY A 266 -18.16 -3.41 7.61
C GLY A 266 -17.51 -2.02 7.47
N GLN A 267 -16.63 -1.82 6.49
CA GLN A 267 -15.89 -0.56 6.32
C GLN A 267 -15.59 -0.24 4.85
N PHE A 268 -15.35 1.04 4.57
CA PHE A 268 -14.84 1.48 3.27
C PHE A 268 -13.37 1.09 3.11
N SER A 269 -12.91 0.95 1.87
CA SER A 269 -11.53 0.58 1.59
C SER A 269 -10.68 1.72 1.03
N ALA A 270 -11.30 2.85 0.68
CA ALA A 270 -10.59 4.00 0.12
C ALA A 270 -11.29 5.33 0.39
N GLY A 271 -10.49 6.40 0.42
CA GLY A 271 -10.97 7.79 0.47
C GLY A 271 -11.80 8.13 1.72
N CYS A 272 -11.40 7.61 2.87
CA CYS A 272 -12.28 7.58 4.03
C CYS A 272 -12.19 8.80 4.91
N SER A 273 -13.33 9.17 5.50
CA SER A 273 -13.43 10.17 6.57
C SER A 273 -14.26 9.59 7.71
N PHE A 274 -13.91 9.91 8.94
CA PHE A 274 -14.58 9.44 10.14
C PHE A 274 -14.95 10.65 10.98
N GLN A 275 -16.25 10.80 11.25
CA GLN A 275 -16.78 11.98 11.90
C GLN A 275 -17.81 11.59 12.95
N LYS A 276 -17.91 12.42 13.98
CA LYS A 276 -18.88 12.30 15.07
C LYS A 276 -19.69 13.59 15.14
N PHE A 277 -21.00 13.48 15.32
CA PHE A 277 -21.82 14.63 15.67
C PHE A 277 -21.55 15.07 17.11
N ASP A 278 -21.34 16.36 17.32
CA ASP A 278 -20.94 16.89 18.64
C ASP A 278 -22.06 16.83 19.67
N ARG A 279 -23.32 16.73 19.21
CA ARG A 279 -24.50 16.67 20.06
C ARG A 279 -24.92 15.22 20.32
N THR A 280 -25.42 15.00 21.52
CA THR A 280 -26.16 13.78 21.87
C THR A 280 -27.63 13.95 21.49
N PHE A 281 -28.29 12.83 21.21
CA PHE A 281 -29.68 12.80 20.80
C PHE A 281 -30.51 12.03 21.82
N GLY A 282 -31.67 12.57 22.17
CA GLY A 282 -32.49 12.08 23.27
C GLY A 282 -33.47 10.98 22.89
N ARG A 283 -34.00 10.34 23.93
CA ARG A 283 -35.03 9.29 23.85
C ARG A 283 -36.33 9.85 23.24
N ASN A 284 -36.91 9.10 22.29
CA ASN A 284 -38.22 9.34 21.65
C ASN A 284 -38.32 10.59 20.76
N GLU A 285 -37.20 11.18 20.37
CA GLU A 285 -37.19 12.31 19.45
C GLU A 285 -37.07 11.83 17.99
N SER A 286 -37.67 12.59 17.08
CA SER A 286 -37.48 12.41 15.64
C SER A 286 -36.49 13.46 15.15
N TRP A 287 -35.35 13.00 14.65
CA TRP A 287 -34.26 13.86 14.21
C TRP A 287 -34.04 13.76 12.70
N GLN A 288 -33.61 14.86 12.10
CA GLN A 288 -33.10 14.90 10.74
C GLN A 288 -31.67 15.40 10.76
N VAL A 289 -30.79 14.68 10.08
CA VAL A 289 -29.36 14.98 9.97
C VAL A 289 -29.01 15.08 8.49
N ASN A 290 -28.36 16.17 8.11
CA ASN A 290 -27.82 16.38 6.77
C ASN A 290 -26.28 16.32 6.83
N LEU A 291 -25.67 15.56 5.94
CA LEU A 291 -24.20 15.32 5.93
C LEU A 291 -23.43 16.26 5.00
N GLU A 292 -24.07 17.30 4.46
CA GLU A 292 -23.36 18.34 3.72
C GLU A 292 -22.81 19.42 4.67
N PRO A 293 -21.55 19.85 4.51
CA PRO A 293 -21.04 21.06 5.12
C PRO A 293 -21.63 22.28 4.40
N THR A 294 -22.90 22.56 4.63
CA THR A 294 -23.52 23.84 4.24
C THR A 294 -23.75 24.71 5.46
N VAL A 295 -23.94 26.01 5.23
CA VAL A 295 -24.30 27.02 6.25
C VAL A 295 -25.60 26.63 6.99
N ASP A 296 -26.40 25.72 6.42
CA ASP A 296 -27.67 25.20 6.96
C ASP A 296 -27.57 23.74 7.49
N GLY A 297 -26.37 23.15 7.53
CA GLY A 297 -26.12 21.86 8.17
C GLY A 297 -26.36 21.96 9.69
N ASN A 298 -27.42 21.32 10.17
CA ASN A 298 -27.97 21.57 11.52
C ASN A 298 -27.17 20.95 12.68
N ALA A 299 -26.00 20.34 12.44
CA ALA A 299 -25.18 19.77 13.51
C ALA A 299 -23.68 19.84 13.19
N SER A 300 -22.90 20.36 14.13
CA SER A 300 -21.44 20.38 14.06
C SER A 300 -20.88 18.96 14.23
N THR A 301 -19.76 18.70 13.56
CA THR A 301 -19.08 17.41 13.59
C THR A 301 -17.60 17.58 13.90
N THR A 302 -17.06 16.64 14.66
CA THR A 302 -15.63 16.52 14.94
C THR A 302 -15.06 15.27 14.27
N GLU A 303 -13.86 15.37 13.71
CA GLU A 303 -13.11 14.23 13.16
C GLU A 303 -12.70 13.27 14.29
N VAL A 304 -12.76 11.98 14.02
CA VAL A 304 -12.40 10.91 14.96
C VAL A 304 -11.47 9.89 14.31
N GLU A 305 -10.85 9.05 15.13
CA GLU A 305 -10.06 7.92 14.62
C GLU A 305 -10.92 6.90 13.88
N ALA A 306 -10.28 6.11 13.01
CA ALA A 306 -10.93 5.04 12.25
C ALA A 306 -11.52 3.96 13.18
N TYR A 307 -12.69 3.43 12.82
CA TYR A 307 -13.42 2.41 13.59
C TYR A 307 -14.25 1.47 12.70
#